data_AF-A0A917J8V8-F1
#
_entry.id   AF-A0A917J8V8-F1
#
_cell.length_a   1.000
_cell.length_b   1.000
_cell.length_c   1.000
_cell.angle_alpha   90.00
_cell.angle_beta   90.00
_cell.angle_gamma   90.00
#
_symmetry.space_group_name_H-M   'P 1'
#
loop_
_entity.id
_entity.type
_entity.pdbx_description
1 polymer ?
#
loop_
_entity_poly.entity_id
_entity_poly.type
_entity_poly.pdbx_seq_one_letter_code
_entity_poly.pdbx_strand_id
1 'polypeptide(L)'
;MEGVKSFFESFKEFVWDIIGYFIPGLYLLLILSVCINPKYFYHSNLISSTTNEMSPVVCFLAYILGYIIYGYSELKERKMGKRSYLKLKENEAKVRKTYINALDILKNKPLPPGMTAIDFDSLREVRNIMMSLSPEADQKIYTFMFRSELSRHIGNVSITIGCFGLLHSIAKHCFVQLDFFKSGSHFWILYLALIGSYFLLRETRNRFYAIALSLPFSIYLSKQLTNGATT
;
A
#
# COMPACT_ATOMS: atom_id res chain seq x y z
N MET A 1 19.30 22.07 -18.15
CA MET A 1 19.44 21.25 -16.92
C MET A 1 18.10 20.84 -16.32
N GLU A 2 17.04 21.63 -16.46
CA GLU A 2 15.69 21.29 -15.94
C GLU A 2 15.11 19.98 -16.50
N GLY A 3 15.30 19.71 -17.79
CA GLY A 3 14.82 18.46 -18.41
C GLY A 3 15.43 17.19 -17.82
N VAL A 4 16.71 17.22 -17.42
CA VAL A 4 17.39 16.07 -16.79
C VAL A 4 16.82 15.81 -15.40
N LYS A 5 16.56 16.87 -14.62
CA LYS A 5 15.97 16.76 -13.28
C LYS A 5 14.55 16.18 -13.33
N SER A 6 13.72 16.70 -14.24
CA SER A 6 12.36 16.21 -14.45
C SER A 6 12.35 14.73 -14.87
N PHE A 7 13.27 14.31 -15.75
CA PHE A 7 13.41 12.91 -16.11
C PHE A 7 13.73 12.01 -14.91
N PHE A 8 14.68 12.41 -14.04
CA PHE A 8 15.02 11.63 -12.84
C PHE A 8 13.86 11.54 -11.84
N GLU A 9 13.05 12.59 -11.71
CA GLU A 9 11.86 12.58 -10.86
C GLU A 9 10.81 11.59 -11.38
N SER A 10 10.46 11.67 -12.67
CA SER A 10 9.52 10.73 -13.30
C SER A 10 10.02 9.29 -13.30
N PHE A 11 11.32 9.07 -13.55
CA PHE A 11 11.92 7.74 -13.51
C PHE A 11 11.84 7.14 -12.10
N LYS A 12 12.10 7.94 -11.07
CA LYS A 12 11.97 7.49 -9.69
C LYS A 12 10.53 7.11 -9.35
N GLU A 13 9.54 7.92 -9.74
CA GLU A 13 8.13 7.60 -9.55
C GLU A 13 7.75 6.28 -10.23
N PHE A 14 8.17 6.09 -11.48
CA PHE A 14 7.99 4.84 -12.21
C PHE A 14 8.61 3.63 -11.50
N VAL A 15 9.82 3.77 -10.95
CA VAL A 15 10.46 2.70 -10.16
C VAL A 15 9.67 2.40 -8.88
N TRP A 16 9.15 3.41 -8.18
CA TRP A 16 8.31 3.19 -7.01
C TRP A 16 7.02 2.45 -7.34
N ASP A 17 6.38 2.77 -8.46
CA ASP A 17 5.20 2.05 -8.94
C ASP A 17 5.53 0.59 -9.25
N ILE A 18 6.62 0.33 -9.97
CA ILE A 18 7.07 -1.05 -10.24
C ILE A 18 7.26 -1.82 -8.93
N ILE A 19 8.03 -1.25 -8.00
CA ILE A 19 8.33 -1.87 -6.71
C ILE A 19 7.04 -2.11 -5.90
N GLY A 20 6.09 -1.18 -5.96
CA GLY A 20 4.82 -1.25 -5.23
C GLY A 20 3.97 -2.47 -5.58
N TYR A 21 3.97 -2.87 -6.85
CA TYR A 21 3.30 -4.10 -7.30
C TYR A 21 4.21 -5.32 -7.20
N PHE A 22 5.49 -5.16 -7.52
CA PHE A 22 6.44 -6.28 -7.55
C PHE A 22 6.63 -6.94 -6.18
N ILE A 23 6.84 -6.15 -5.11
CA ILE A 23 7.15 -6.69 -3.78
C ILE A 23 6.01 -7.58 -3.23
N PRO A 24 4.73 -7.15 -3.22
CA PRO A 24 3.65 -8.00 -2.72
C PRO A 24 3.49 -9.32 -3.48
N GLY A 25 3.64 -9.29 -4.81
CA GLY A 25 3.54 -10.50 -5.61
C GLY A 25 4.72 -11.44 -5.42
N LEU A 26 5.94 -10.91 -5.30
CA LEU A 26 7.12 -11.70 -4.94
C LEU A 26 6.95 -12.32 -3.54
N TYR A 27 6.47 -11.54 -2.57
CA TYR A 27 6.16 -12.02 -1.23
C TYR A 27 5.15 -13.17 -1.26
N LEU A 28 4.07 -13.05 -2.05
CA LEU A 28 3.11 -14.13 -2.24
C LEU A 28 3.78 -15.40 -2.80
N LEU A 29 4.57 -15.28 -3.87
CA LEU A 29 5.27 -16.43 -4.47
C LEU A 29 6.19 -17.13 -3.47
N LEU A 30 6.94 -16.37 -2.67
CA LEU A 30 7.82 -16.93 -1.63
C LEU A 30 7.04 -17.66 -0.54
N ILE A 31 5.93 -17.09 -0.07
CA ILE A 31 5.11 -17.76 0.94
C ILE A 31 4.45 -19.02 0.35
N LEU A 32 3.96 -18.96 -0.89
CA LEU A 32 3.38 -20.13 -1.56
C LEU A 32 4.39 -21.25 -1.77
N SER A 33 5.63 -20.95 -2.18
CA SER A 33 6.68 -21.96 -2.38
C SER A 33 7.06 -22.67 -1.08
N VAL A 34 6.94 -21.97 0.06
CA VAL A 34 7.14 -22.58 1.38
C VAL A 34 5.93 -23.42 1.78
N CYS A 35 4.70 -22.92 1.57
CA CYS A 35 3.48 -23.47 2.15
C CYS A 35 2.82 -24.58 1.32
N ILE A 36 2.94 -24.55 -0.01
CA ILE A 36 2.35 -25.55 -0.92
C ILE A 36 3.25 -26.79 -0.96
N ASN A 37 2.64 -27.97 -1.05
CA ASN A 37 3.34 -29.24 -1.20
C ASN A 37 4.02 -29.31 -2.60
N PRO A 38 5.32 -29.66 -2.69
CA PRO A 38 6.06 -29.69 -3.95
C PRO A 38 5.45 -30.54 -5.06
N LYS A 39 4.62 -31.53 -4.72
CA LYS A 39 3.86 -32.33 -5.71
C LYS A 39 2.97 -31.48 -6.64
N TYR A 40 2.56 -30.30 -6.19
CA TYR A 40 1.74 -29.36 -6.95
C TYR A 40 2.56 -28.31 -7.71
N PHE A 41 3.89 -28.38 -7.65
CA PHE A 41 4.72 -27.45 -8.40
C PHE A 41 4.72 -27.85 -9.88
N TYR A 42 4.44 -26.86 -10.73
CA TYR A 42 4.50 -27.05 -12.16
C TYR A 42 5.97 -27.06 -12.61
N HIS A 43 6.44 -28.23 -13.03
CA HIS A 43 7.72 -28.38 -13.69
C HIS A 43 7.51 -28.27 -15.20
N SER A 44 7.82 -27.11 -15.78
CA SER A 44 7.73 -26.88 -17.21
C SER A 44 8.96 -27.42 -17.93
N ASN A 45 8.77 -28.24 -18.96
CA ASN A 45 9.87 -28.65 -19.85
C ASN A 45 10.42 -27.51 -20.72
N LEU A 46 9.67 -26.40 -20.84
CA LEU A 46 10.12 -25.19 -21.55
C LEU A 46 11.15 -24.38 -20.73
N ILE A 47 11.21 -24.60 -19.41
CA ILE A 47 12.13 -23.94 -18.52
C ILE A 47 13.24 -24.94 -18.22
N SER A 48 14.18 -25.09 -19.15
CA SER A 48 15.32 -25.99 -18.96
C SER A 48 16.09 -25.60 -17.70
N SER A 49 16.52 -26.58 -16.91
CA SER A 49 17.25 -26.39 -15.65
C SER A 49 18.63 -25.75 -15.82
N THR A 50 19.06 -25.49 -17.05
CA THR A 50 20.41 -25.06 -17.41
C THR A 50 20.56 -23.56 -17.70
N THR A 51 19.48 -22.78 -17.75
CA THR A 51 19.56 -21.34 -18.08
C THR A 51 18.91 -20.45 -17.02
N ASN A 52 19.49 -19.26 -16.79
CA ASN A 52 19.00 -18.18 -15.91
C ASN A 52 17.60 -17.64 -16.28
N GLU A 53 16.89 -18.29 -17.21
CA GLU A 53 15.58 -17.93 -17.76
C GLU A 53 14.44 -18.07 -16.76
N MET A 54 14.64 -18.78 -15.63
CA MET A 54 13.65 -18.78 -14.54
C MET A 54 13.46 -17.39 -13.92
N SER A 55 14.50 -16.55 -13.89
CA SER A 55 14.45 -15.26 -13.18
C SER A 55 13.48 -14.26 -13.83
N PRO A 56 13.49 -14.04 -15.17
CA PRO A 56 12.52 -13.17 -15.83
C PRO A 56 11.05 -13.60 -15.67
N VAL A 57 10.77 -14.91 -15.78
CA VAL A 57 9.39 -15.44 -15.67
C VAL A 57 8.84 -15.22 -14.26
N VAL A 58 9.64 -15.53 -13.23
CA VAL A 58 9.26 -15.28 -11.83
C VAL A 58 9.03 -13.79 -11.60
N CYS A 59 9.89 -12.92 -12.14
CA CYS A 59 9.71 -11.48 -12.02
C CYS A 59 8.41 -10.97 -12.66
N PHE A 60 8.08 -11.45 -13.86
CA PHE A 60 6.86 -11.09 -14.56
C PHE A 60 5.61 -11.59 -13.81
N LEU A 61 5.63 -12.83 -13.34
CA LEU A 61 4.55 -13.40 -12.53
C LEU A 61 4.37 -12.64 -11.21
N ALA A 62 5.46 -12.30 -10.52
CA ALA A 62 5.42 -11.50 -9.31
C ALA A 62 4.74 -10.15 -9.57
N TYR A 63 5.09 -9.48 -10.67
CA TYR A 63 4.48 -8.20 -11.02
C TYR A 63 2.97 -8.30 -11.28
N ILE A 64 2.52 -9.30 -12.06
CA ILE A 64 1.09 -9.55 -12.31
C ILE A 64 0.34 -9.88 -11.02
N LEU A 65 0.88 -10.78 -10.20
CA LEU A 65 0.27 -11.13 -8.91
C LEU A 65 0.17 -9.90 -7.99
N GLY A 66 1.16 -9.01 -8.05
CA GLY A 66 1.13 -7.70 -7.44
C GLY A 66 -0.11 -6.88 -7.77
N TYR A 67 -0.43 -6.75 -9.07
CA TYR A 67 -1.64 -6.07 -9.52
C TYR A 67 -2.92 -6.77 -9.06
N ILE A 68 -2.94 -8.10 -9.05
CA ILE A 68 -4.10 -8.86 -8.55
C ILE A 68 -4.31 -8.58 -7.05
N ILE A 69 -3.23 -8.59 -6.25
CA ILE A 69 -3.28 -8.25 -4.82
C ILE A 69 -3.74 -6.80 -4.63
N TYR A 70 -3.29 -5.88 -5.47
CA TYR A 70 -3.74 -4.49 -5.45
C TYR A 70 -5.24 -4.37 -5.73
N GLY A 71 -5.71 -4.97 -6.83
CA GLY A 71 -7.12 -4.99 -7.20
C GLY A 71 -8.00 -5.61 -6.11
N TYR A 72 -7.55 -6.70 -5.49
CA TYR A 72 -8.24 -7.32 -4.35
C TYR A 72 -8.34 -6.36 -3.15
N SER A 73 -7.24 -5.67 -2.80
CA SER A 73 -7.26 -4.67 -1.73
C SER A 73 -8.26 -3.54 -2.01
N GLU A 74 -8.32 -3.05 -3.24
CA GLU A 74 -9.27 -2.01 -3.65
C GLU A 74 -10.72 -2.48 -3.60
N LEU A 75 -11.00 -3.68 -4.10
CA LEU A 75 -12.34 -4.28 -4.03
C LEU A 75 -12.81 -4.42 -2.58
N LYS A 76 -11.91 -4.84 -1.68
CA LYS A 76 -12.19 -4.93 -0.24
C LYS A 76 -12.54 -3.57 0.36
N GLU A 77 -11.77 -2.52 0.08
CA GLU A 77 -12.05 -1.18 0.61
C GLU A 77 -13.37 -0.61 0.04
N ARG A 78 -13.64 -0.79 -1.26
CA ARG A 78 -14.91 -0.37 -1.89
C ARG A 78 -16.10 -1.07 -1.25
N LYS A 79 -16.01 -2.38 -1.02
CA LYS A 79 -17.07 -3.18 -0.37
C LYS A 79 -17.33 -2.74 1.07
N MET A 80 -16.30 -2.28 1.79
CA MET A 80 -16.46 -1.74 3.15
C MET A 80 -17.09 -0.34 3.18
N GLY A 81 -17.04 0.42 2.08
CA GLY A 81 -17.74 1.70 1.92
C GLY A 81 -17.40 2.71 3.02
N LYS A 82 -18.41 3.15 3.81
CA LYS A 82 -18.21 4.09 4.93
C LYS A 82 -17.37 3.51 6.07
N ARG A 83 -17.31 2.18 6.19
CA ARG A 83 -16.47 1.47 7.17
C ARG A 83 -15.08 1.15 6.62
N SER A 84 -14.78 1.57 5.38
CA SER A 84 -13.45 1.44 4.81
C SER A 84 -12.44 2.18 5.67
N TYR A 85 -11.25 1.61 5.73
CA TYR A 85 -10.17 2.16 6.54
C TYR A 85 -9.79 3.57 6.04
N LEU A 86 -9.78 3.76 4.71
CA LEU A 86 -9.49 5.04 4.09
C LEU A 86 -10.47 6.11 4.55
N LYS A 87 -11.79 5.83 4.52
CA LYS A 87 -12.81 6.79 4.95
C LYS A 87 -12.75 7.11 6.44
N LEU A 88 -12.48 6.12 7.28
CA LEU A 88 -12.32 6.34 8.71
C LEU A 88 -11.15 7.31 8.99
N LYS A 89 -9.99 7.08 8.36
CA LYS A 89 -8.84 7.97 8.54
C LYS A 89 -8.99 9.34 7.89
N GLU A 90 -9.71 9.44 6.77
CA GLU A 90 -10.07 10.73 6.19
C GLU A 90 -10.93 11.55 7.17
N ASN A 91 -11.95 10.93 7.76
CA ASN A 91 -12.83 11.59 8.73
C ASN A 91 -12.06 11.99 10.01
N GLU A 92 -11.20 11.11 10.53
CA GLU A 92 -10.30 11.43 11.64
C GLU A 92 -9.37 12.61 11.31
N ALA A 93 -8.91 12.75 10.07
CA ALA A 93 -8.05 13.86 9.66
C ALA A 93 -8.82 15.18 9.62
N LYS A 94 -10.07 15.18 9.12
CA LYS A 94 -10.92 16.37 9.02
C LYS A 94 -11.24 17.04 10.35
N VAL A 95 -11.26 16.28 11.44
CA VAL A 95 -11.55 16.83 12.78
C VAL A 95 -10.31 17.38 13.50
N ARG A 96 -9.11 17.23 12.93
CA ARG A 96 -7.87 17.72 13.55
C ARG A 96 -7.75 19.23 13.44
N LYS A 97 -7.29 19.88 14.52
CA LYS A 97 -7.01 21.34 14.54
C LYS A 97 -6.09 21.79 13.41
N THR A 98 -5.06 21.00 13.09
CA THR A 98 -4.14 21.31 11.97
C THR A 98 -4.85 21.37 10.63
N TYR A 99 -5.80 20.47 10.37
CA TYR A 99 -6.62 20.51 9.17
C TYR A 99 -7.53 21.73 9.16
N ILE A 100 -8.26 21.97 10.26
CA ILE A 100 -9.22 23.08 10.37
C ILE A 100 -8.51 24.43 10.16
N ASN A 101 -7.37 24.65 10.82
CA ASN A 101 -6.60 25.89 10.69
C ASN A 101 -6.03 26.06 9.29
N ALA A 102 -5.49 24.99 8.69
CA ALA A 102 -4.97 25.07 7.32
C ALA A 102 -6.08 25.36 6.31
N LEU A 103 -7.26 24.75 6.48
CA LEU A 103 -8.43 24.97 5.65
C LEU A 103 -8.94 26.41 5.76
N ASP A 104 -9.01 26.96 6.96
CA ASP A 104 -9.43 28.35 7.19
C ASP A 104 -8.51 29.35 6.48
N ILE A 105 -7.19 29.18 6.60
CA ILE A 105 -6.22 30.01 5.87
C ILE A 105 -6.39 29.87 4.36
N LEU A 106 -6.63 28.65 3.85
CA LEU A 106 -6.82 28.43 2.42
C LEU A 106 -8.08 29.12 1.88
N LYS A 107 -9.19 29.05 2.62
CA LYS A 107 -10.46 29.70 2.26
C LYS A 107 -10.35 31.21 2.18
N ASN A 108 -9.46 31.79 2.98
CA ASN A 108 -9.23 33.24 3.03
C ASN A 108 -8.18 33.74 2.02
N LYS A 109 -7.64 32.87 1.16
CA LYS A 109 -6.67 33.23 0.12
C LYS A 109 -7.28 33.18 -1.28
N PRO A 110 -6.82 34.07 -2.20
CA PRO A 110 -7.19 33.95 -3.61
C PRO A 110 -6.69 32.62 -4.15
N LEU A 111 -7.55 31.96 -4.94
CA LEU A 111 -7.22 30.67 -5.53
C LEU A 111 -6.10 30.82 -6.58
N PRO A 112 -5.29 29.76 -6.77
CA PRO A 112 -4.33 29.73 -7.87
C PRO A 112 -5.03 29.98 -9.22
N PRO A 113 -4.39 30.74 -10.15
CA PRO A 113 -4.97 31.00 -11.46
C PRO A 113 -5.28 29.68 -12.19
N GLY A 114 -6.52 29.54 -12.67
CA GLY A 114 -7.02 28.33 -13.34
C GLY A 114 -7.89 27.40 -12.50
N MET A 115 -8.05 27.63 -11.19
CA MET A 115 -9.04 26.92 -10.36
C MET A 115 -10.35 27.71 -10.27
N THR A 116 -11.44 27.15 -10.81
CA THR A 116 -12.76 27.82 -10.87
C THR A 116 -13.73 27.35 -9.79
N ALA A 117 -13.54 26.14 -9.24
CA ALA A 117 -14.34 25.61 -8.14
C ALA A 117 -13.48 24.64 -7.32
N ILE A 118 -13.57 24.72 -5.99
CA ILE A 118 -12.92 23.79 -5.07
C ILE A 118 -13.97 23.16 -4.17
N ASP A 119 -14.03 21.83 -4.17
CA ASP A 119 -14.80 21.09 -3.16
C ASP A 119 -14.00 21.04 -1.84
N PHE A 120 -14.26 22.02 -0.98
CA PHE A 120 -13.66 22.07 0.35
C PHE A 120 -14.14 20.96 1.30
N ASP A 121 -15.20 20.22 0.95
CA ASP A 121 -15.64 19.04 1.69
C ASP A 121 -14.83 17.80 1.28
N SER A 122 -14.16 17.82 0.14
CA SER A 122 -13.24 16.77 -0.29
C SER A 122 -11.86 16.94 0.35
N LEU A 123 -11.55 16.12 1.36
CA LEU A 123 -10.20 16.10 1.97
C LEU A 123 -9.12 15.90 0.91
N ARG A 124 -9.39 15.06 -0.10
CA ARG A 124 -8.43 14.76 -1.17
C ARG A 124 -8.12 16.01 -1.99
N GLU A 125 -9.12 16.81 -2.29
CA GLU A 125 -8.97 18.02 -3.10
C GLU A 125 -8.21 19.11 -2.33
N VAL A 126 -8.64 19.38 -1.09
CA VAL A 126 -7.91 20.30 -0.19
C VAL A 126 -6.46 19.85 -0.02
N ARG A 127 -6.23 18.55 0.18
CA ARG A 127 -4.88 17.98 0.31
C ARG A 127 -4.03 18.23 -0.94
N ASN A 128 -4.58 17.98 -2.12
CA ASN A 128 -3.88 18.17 -3.39
C ASN A 128 -3.50 19.64 -3.62
N ILE A 129 -4.37 20.58 -3.25
CA ILE A 129 -4.06 22.01 -3.29
C ILE A 129 -2.91 22.34 -2.35
N MET A 130 -2.95 21.87 -1.10
CA MET A 130 -1.88 22.13 -0.12
C MET A 130 -0.53 21.55 -0.54
N MET A 131 -0.54 20.38 -1.17
CA MET A 131 0.63 19.75 -1.79
C MET A 131 1.22 20.63 -2.89
N SER A 132 0.38 21.14 -3.80
CA SER A 132 0.83 22.05 -4.87
C SER A 132 1.47 23.35 -4.35
N LEU A 133 1.03 23.83 -3.17
CA LEU A 133 1.59 25.03 -2.52
C LEU A 133 2.88 24.75 -1.73
N SER A 134 3.21 23.48 -1.51
CA SER A 134 4.37 23.01 -0.74
C SER A 134 5.06 21.81 -1.42
N PRO A 135 5.77 22.02 -2.55
CA PRO A 135 6.36 20.92 -3.34
C PRO A 135 7.34 20.02 -2.55
N GLU A 136 7.99 20.57 -1.51
CA GLU A 136 8.88 19.84 -0.61
C GLU A 136 8.17 18.71 0.18
N ALA A 137 6.84 18.81 0.32
CA ALA A 137 6.03 17.84 1.03
C ALA A 137 5.79 16.58 0.19
N ASP A 138 5.75 16.71 -1.14
CA ASP A 138 5.20 15.69 -2.03
C ASP A 138 5.96 14.37 -1.91
N GLN A 139 7.29 14.40 -2.02
CA GLN A 139 8.11 13.19 -1.90
C GLN A 139 7.90 12.47 -0.55
N LYS A 140 7.77 13.22 0.55
CA LYS A 140 7.57 12.65 1.88
C LYS A 140 6.19 12.01 1.99
N ILE A 141 5.16 12.69 1.48
CA ILE A 141 3.78 12.19 1.45
C ILE A 141 3.70 10.90 0.64
N TYR A 142 4.26 10.88 -0.57
CA TYR A 142 4.30 9.70 -1.43
C TYR A 142 5.03 8.53 -0.75
N THR A 143 6.16 8.79 -0.08
CA THR A 143 6.89 7.74 0.65
C THR A 143 6.05 7.11 1.76
N PHE A 144 5.33 7.92 2.54
CA PHE A 144 4.47 7.40 3.60
C PHE A 144 3.24 6.67 3.04
N MET A 145 2.66 7.19 1.95
CA MET A 145 1.56 6.54 1.25
C MET A 145 1.99 5.16 0.72
N PHE A 146 3.13 5.12 0.02
CA PHE A 146 3.73 3.90 -0.51
C PHE A 146 3.96 2.85 0.58
N ARG A 147 4.57 3.23 1.71
CA ARG A 147 4.80 2.32 2.84
C ARG A 147 3.50 1.79 3.45
N SER A 148 2.48 2.64 3.52
CA SER A 148 1.16 2.22 3.98
C SER A 148 0.54 1.19 3.05
N GLU A 149 0.55 1.45 1.74
CA GLU A 149 0.05 0.54 0.72
C GLU A 149 0.80 -0.79 0.71
N LEU A 150 2.12 -0.75 0.75
CA LEU A 150 2.94 -1.96 0.81
C LEU A 150 2.59 -2.82 2.04
N SER A 151 2.44 -2.18 3.22
CA SER A 151 2.01 -2.86 4.45
C SER A 151 0.61 -3.45 4.32
N ARG A 152 -0.31 -2.75 3.64
CA ARG A 152 -1.67 -3.24 3.34
C ARG A 152 -1.64 -4.50 2.48
N HIS A 153 -0.89 -4.48 1.38
CA HIS A 153 -0.82 -5.60 0.43
C HIS A 153 -0.14 -6.82 1.04
N ILE A 154 1.02 -6.65 1.67
CA ILE A 154 1.73 -7.74 2.37
C ILE A 154 0.83 -8.31 3.46
N GLY A 155 0.21 -7.46 4.29
CA GLY A 155 -0.69 -7.92 5.34
C GLY A 155 -1.89 -8.72 4.78
N ASN A 156 -2.49 -8.27 3.68
CA ASN A 156 -3.58 -9.00 3.03
C ASN A 156 -3.11 -10.37 2.51
N VAL A 157 -1.89 -10.49 1.98
CA VAL A 157 -1.31 -11.79 1.61
C VAL A 157 -1.13 -12.67 2.85
N SER A 158 -0.53 -12.14 3.93
CA SER A 158 -0.25 -12.90 5.15
C SER A 158 -1.53 -13.46 5.79
N ILE A 159 -2.58 -12.63 5.94
CA ILE A 159 -3.86 -13.11 6.51
C ILE A 159 -4.54 -14.13 5.60
N THR A 160 -4.50 -13.92 4.28
CA THR A 160 -5.15 -14.82 3.32
C THR A 160 -4.50 -16.19 3.33
N ILE A 161 -3.17 -16.26 3.17
CA ILE A 161 -2.45 -17.53 3.17
C ILE A 161 -2.46 -18.18 4.56
N GLY A 162 -2.29 -17.40 5.63
CA GLY A 162 -2.36 -17.92 6.99
C GLY A 162 -3.71 -18.55 7.30
N CYS A 163 -4.82 -17.88 6.96
CA CYS A 163 -6.16 -18.45 7.15
C CYS A 163 -6.41 -19.67 6.27
N PHE A 164 -6.06 -19.63 4.98
CA PHE A 164 -6.25 -20.80 4.10
C PHE A 164 -5.40 -22.00 4.52
N GLY A 165 -4.14 -21.79 4.90
CA GLY A 165 -3.25 -22.85 5.38
C GLY A 165 -3.76 -23.49 6.67
N LEU A 166 -4.26 -22.67 7.61
CA LEU A 166 -4.83 -23.16 8.87
C LEU A 166 -6.15 -23.92 8.63
N LEU A 167 -7.06 -23.37 7.82
CA LEU A 167 -8.31 -24.04 7.45
C LEU A 167 -8.05 -25.36 6.71
N HIS A 168 -7.10 -25.38 5.79
CA HIS A 168 -6.68 -26.61 5.11
C HIS A 168 -6.12 -27.64 6.11
N SER A 169 -5.28 -27.21 7.05
CA SER A 169 -4.70 -28.11 8.06
C SER A 169 -5.77 -28.72 8.96
N ILE A 170 -6.79 -27.95 9.34
CA ILE A 170 -7.97 -28.45 10.06
C ILE A 170 -8.77 -29.43 9.18
N ALA A 171 -9.09 -29.03 7.94
CA ALA A 171 -9.89 -29.83 7.02
C ALA A 171 -9.24 -31.17 6.66
N LYS A 172 -7.90 -31.23 6.62
CA LYS A 172 -7.16 -32.47 6.38
C LYS A 172 -7.43 -33.55 7.44
N HIS A 173 -7.78 -33.17 8.66
CA HIS A 173 -8.22 -34.13 9.68
C HIS A 173 -9.55 -34.79 9.33
N CYS A 174 -10.43 -34.10 8.60
CA CYS A 174 -11.70 -34.64 8.12
C CYS A 174 -11.57 -35.32 6.75
N PHE A 175 -10.68 -34.82 5.88
CA PHE A 175 -10.49 -35.28 4.50
C PHE A 175 -9.01 -35.59 4.26
N VAL A 176 -8.63 -36.84 4.52
CA VAL A 176 -7.24 -37.32 4.45
C VAL A 176 -6.59 -37.11 3.07
N GLN A 177 -7.40 -37.02 2.01
CA GLN A 177 -6.94 -36.81 0.63
C GLN A 177 -6.47 -35.37 0.33
N LEU A 178 -6.72 -34.40 1.21
CA LEU A 178 -6.26 -33.01 1.02
C LEU A 178 -4.78 -32.86 1.42
N ASP A 179 -3.88 -32.75 0.45
CA ASP A 179 -2.44 -32.58 0.67
C ASP A 179 -1.84 -31.34 -0.02
N PHE A 180 -2.67 -30.36 -0.39
CA PHE A 180 -2.26 -29.14 -1.11
C PHE A 180 -1.35 -28.23 -0.28
N PHE A 181 -1.77 -27.85 0.93
CA PHE A 181 -0.92 -27.15 1.90
C PHE A 181 -0.20 -28.14 2.83
N LYS A 182 1.05 -27.81 3.19
CA LYS A 182 1.82 -28.55 4.19
C LYS A 182 1.18 -28.40 5.57
N SER A 183 1.00 -29.51 6.28
CA SER A 183 0.20 -29.56 7.53
C SER A 183 0.99 -29.94 8.78
N GLY A 184 2.33 -29.98 8.70
CA GLY A 184 3.18 -30.33 9.86
C GLY A 184 3.08 -29.28 10.99
N SER A 185 3.43 -29.65 12.22
CA SER A 185 3.33 -28.76 13.39
C SER A 185 4.03 -27.42 13.21
N HIS A 186 5.19 -27.39 12.54
CA HIS A 186 5.90 -26.14 12.22
C HIS A 186 5.12 -25.24 11.24
N PHE A 187 4.31 -25.80 10.36
CA PHE A 187 3.46 -25.03 9.45
C PHE A 187 2.26 -24.41 10.15
N TRP A 188 1.71 -25.04 11.20
CA TRP A 188 0.71 -24.40 12.05
C TRP A 188 1.25 -23.13 12.70
N ILE A 189 2.47 -23.20 13.24
CA ILE A 189 3.15 -22.04 13.81
C ILE A 189 3.35 -20.96 12.75
N LEU A 190 3.79 -21.34 11.53
CA LEU A 190 3.92 -20.42 10.41
C LEU A 190 2.59 -19.74 10.06
N TYR A 191 1.49 -20.49 9.94
CA TYR A 191 0.18 -19.95 9.59
C TYR A 191 -0.34 -18.99 10.67
N LEU A 192 -0.18 -19.33 11.94
CA LEU A 192 -0.50 -18.44 13.06
C LEU A 192 0.38 -17.20 13.06
N ALA A 193 1.67 -17.32 12.76
CA ALA A 193 2.58 -16.19 12.64
C ALA A 193 2.20 -15.26 11.47
N LEU A 194 1.79 -15.82 10.32
CA LEU A 194 1.27 -15.05 9.19
C LEU A 194 0.00 -14.27 9.57
N ILE A 195 -0.95 -14.91 10.24
CA ILE A 195 -2.16 -14.26 10.77
C ILE A 195 -1.78 -13.16 11.77
N GLY A 196 -0.87 -13.43 12.70
CA GLY A 196 -0.38 -12.46 13.68
C GLY A 196 0.29 -11.25 13.03
N SER A 197 1.12 -11.49 12.01
CA SER A 197 1.83 -10.44 11.28
C SER A 197 0.89 -9.46 10.58
N TYR A 198 -0.30 -9.91 10.13
CA TYR A 198 -1.31 -9.02 9.56
C TYR A 198 -1.73 -7.92 10.54
N PHE A 199 -1.88 -8.21 11.83
CA PHE A 199 -2.27 -7.20 12.81
C PHE A 199 -1.16 -6.15 13.02
N LEU A 200 0.10 -6.56 13.04
CA LEU A 200 1.24 -5.64 13.13
C LEU A 200 1.37 -4.78 11.86
N LEU A 201 1.21 -5.39 10.69
CA LEU A 201 1.23 -4.69 9.40
C LEU A 201 0.02 -3.76 9.24
N ARG A 202 -1.13 -4.12 9.80
CA ARG A 202 -2.32 -3.26 9.86
C ARG A 202 -2.03 -1.99 10.66
N GLU A 203 -1.41 -2.09 11.82
CA GLU A 203 -1.04 -0.88 12.59
C GLU A 203 0.03 -0.05 11.91
N THR A 204 0.99 -0.71 11.26
CA THR A 204 2.02 -0.03 10.45
C THR A 204 1.41 0.76 9.29
N ARG A 205 0.51 0.12 8.53
CA ARG A 205 -0.33 0.77 7.51
C ARG A 205 -1.07 1.96 8.12
N ASN A 206 -1.72 1.75 9.28
CA ASN A 206 -2.55 2.75 9.93
C ASN A 206 -1.77 4.03 10.24
N ARG A 207 -0.58 3.85 10.82
CA ARG A 207 0.34 4.92 11.20
C ARG A 207 0.85 5.68 9.98
N PHE A 208 1.37 5.00 8.97
CA PHE A 208 1.94 5.66 7.81
C PHE A 208 0.91 6.44 6.98
N TYR A 209 -0.30 5.92 6.81
CA TYR A 209 -1.36 6.64 6.11
C TYR A 209 -1.79 7.90 6.88
N ALA A 210 -1.92 7.81 8.21
CA ALA A 210 -2.28 8.95 9.03
C ALA A 210 -1.22 10.07 8.97
N ILE A 211 0.06 9.70 8.90
CA ILE A 211 1.15 10.65 8.65
C ILE A 211 0.98 11.27 7.26
N ALA A 212 0.83 10.45 6.21
CA ALA A 212 0.68 10.92 4.83
C ALA A 212 -0.50 11.89 4.65
N LEU A 213 -1.62 11.64 5.32
CA LEU A 213 -2.79 12.52 5.30
C LEU A 213 -2.56 13.85 6.02
N SER A 214 -1.85 13.84 7.15
CA SER A 214 -1.71 15.04 7.99
C SER A 214 -0.56 15.96 7.59
N LEU A 215 0.50 15.40 7.00
CA LEU A 215 1.72 16.11 6.66
C LEU A 215 1.52 17.34 5.74
N PRO A 216 0.70 17.29 4.67
CA PRO A 216 0.45 18.45 3.81
C PRO A 216 -0.05 19.68 4.59
N PHE A 217 -0.99 19.46 5.51
CA PHE A 217 -1.60 20.55 6.30
C PHE A 217 -0.60 21.16 7.28
N SER A 218 0.20 20.33 7.94
CA SER A 218 1.22 20.79 8.88
C SER A 218 2.31 21.62 8.18
N ILE A 219 2.79 21.15 7.02
CA ILE A 219 3.82 21.87 6.24
C ILE A 219 3.26 23.19 5.72
N TYR A 220 2.04 23.17 5.16
CA TYR A 220 1.38 24.37 4.69
C TYR A 220 1.23 25.41 5.81
N LEU A 221 0.69 25.01 6.96
CA LEU A 221 0.49 25.90 8.11
C LEU A 221 1.82 26.49 8.59
N SER A 222 2.87 25.66 8.70
CA SER A 222 4.21 26.14 9.08
C SER A 222 4.72 27.21 8.13
N LYS A 223 4.57 27.01 6.82
CA LYS A 223 5.02 27.97 5.80
C LYS A 223 4.26 29.30 5.89
N GLN A 224 2.96 29.25 6.17
CA GLN A 224 2.16 30.47 6.33
C GLN A 224 2.55 31.26 7.58
N LEU A 225 2.83 30.57 8.70
CA LEU A 225 3.28 31.22 9.92
C LEU A 225 4.66 31.87 9.75
N THR A 226 5.58 31.21 9.04
CA THR A 226 6.91 31.79 8.76
C THR A 226 6.81 33.02 7.87
N ASN A 227 6.00 32.97 6.80
CA ASN A 227 5.84 34.09 5.88
C ASN A 227 5.09 35.28 6.51
N GLY A 228 4.13 35.01 7.41
CA GLY A 228 3.41 36.07 8.13
C GLY A 228 4.23 36.73 9.25
N ALA A 229 5.32 36.10 9.71
CA ALA A 229 6.25 36.70 10.66
C ALA A 229 7.28 37.64 10.00
N THR A 230 7.39 37.60 8.67
CA THR A 230 8.33 38.41 7.88
C THR A 230 7.69 39.63 7.21
N THR A 231 6.40 39.87 7.46
CA THR A 231 5.62 41.01 6.97
C THR A 231 5.14 41.87 8.12
#